data_AF-A0A814TWJ3-F1
#
_entry.id   AF-A0A814TWJ3-F1
#
_cell.length_a   1.000
_cell.length_b   1.000
_cell.length_c   1.000
_cell.angle_alpha   90.00
_cell.angle_beta   90.00
_cell.angle_gamma   90.00
#
_symmetry.space_group_name_H-M   'P 1'
#
loop_
_entity.id
_entity.type
_entity.pdbx_description
1 polymer ?
#
loop_
_entity_poly.entity_id
_entity_poly.type
_entity_poly.pdbx_seq_one_letter_code
_entity_poly.pdbx_strand_id
1 'polypeptide(L)'
;MVSAAIWPWKNNCFQAGCETSWSLYDSGTSNGTVANQNGPERPNRVRIISRVHPRGVIGQLKQYFYNTTTSSFYMTVNCINRTSLALSDETLVYIPKRLNTSIINITGEAKLKTVMNNPDGSRLIVINPTCNGRYDVFVANSTNEINELYEQIISNDFSNVKFIDHQATKSSKIRTYELFQFLHSTAVKIGQSFAARSSKSTNKFKALQKAVEINTRNFQLQLNQFRN
;
A
#
# COMPACT_ATOMS: atom_id res chain seq x y z
N MET A 1 5.51 2.45 10.07
CA MET A 1 5.16 1.96 8.72
C MET A 1 3.93 1.08 8.87
N VAL A 2 2.90 1.26 8.04
CA VAL A 2 1.72 0.39 8.06
C VAL A 2 1.88 -0.60 6.92
N SER A 3 2.10 -1.88 7.25
CA SER A 3 2.06 -2.95 6.26
C SER A 3 0.62 -3.28 5.92
N ALA A 4 0.34 -3.55 4.65
CA ALA A 4 -0.94 -4.07 4.21
C ALA A 4 -0.72 -5.32 3.36
N ALA A 5 -1.64 -6.26 3.47
CA ALA A 5 -1.72 -7.40 2.57
C ALA A 5 -2.80 -7.11 1.52
N ILE A 6 -2.54 -7.50 0.28
CA ILE A 6 -3.53 -7.37 -0.79
C ILE A 6 -4.32 -8.67 -0.88
N TRP A 7 -5.64 -8.53 -0.80
CA TRP A 7 -6.56 -9.63 -0.98
C TRP A 7 -7.48 -9.37 -2.19
N PRO A 8 -7.73 -10.37 -3.05
CA PRO A 8 -7.07 -11.67 -3.06
C PRO A 8 -5.74 -11.64 -3.83
N TRP A 9 -4.78 -12.48 -3.43
CA TRP A 9 -3.56 -12.71 -4.21
C TRP A 9 -3.86 -13.35 -5.57
N LYS A 10 -4.81 -14.29 -5.60
CA LYS A 10 -5.35 -14.93 -6.81
C LYS A 10 -6.85 -14.90 -6.76
N ASN A 11 -7.49 -14.60 -7.89
CA ASN A 11 -8.94 -14.76 -8.03
C ASN A 11 -9.22 -15.78 -9.13
N ASN A 12 -10.20 -16.64 -8.88
CA ASN A 12 -10.71 -17.59 -9.86
C ASN A 12 -11.65 -16.80 -10.79
N CYS A 13 -11.14 -16.37 -11.94
CA CYS A 13 -11.92 -15.64 -12.95
C CYS A 13 -11.85 -16.44 -14.26
N PHE A 14 -13.03 -16.71 -14.83
CA PHE A 14 -13.25 -17.65 -15.94
C PHE A 14 -13.29 -16.96 -17.32
N GLN A 15 -13.44 -15.64 -17.39
CA GLN A 15 -13.66 -14.87 -18.62
C GLN A 15 -13.00 -13.48 -18.52
N ALA A 16 -12.75 -12.81 -19.64
CA ALA A 16 -12.40 -11.39 -19.62
C ALA A 16 -13.57 -10.58 -19.02
N GLY A 17 -13.33 -9.70 -18.04
CA GLY A 17 -14.39 -8.90 -17.41
C GLY A 17 -14.87 -9.37 -16.02
N CYS A 18 -14.48 -10.57 -15.53
CA CYS A 18 -14.80 -11.00 -14.14
C CYS A 18 -13.78 -10.48 -13.10
N GLU A 19 -13.22 -9.29 -13.33
CA GLU A 19 -12.11 -8.81 -12.50
C GLU A 19 -12.48 -8.50 -11.04
N THR A 20 -13.78 -8.33 -10.77
CA THR A 20 -14.37 -7.87 -9.52
C THR A 20 -15.21 -8.93 -8.80
N SER A 21 -15.44 -10.08 -9.41
CA SER A 21 -16.28 -11.15 -8.90
C SER A 21 -15.46 -12.37 -8.50
N TRP A 22 -15.91 -13.09 -7.47
CA TRP A 22 -15.38 -14.42 -7.20
C TRP A 22 -16.14 -15.39 -8.09
N SER A 23 -15.43 -16.31 -8.75
CA SER A 23 -16.04 -17.43 -9.49
C SER A 23 -17.28 -18.07 -8.87
N LEU A 24 -17.31 -18.21 -7.54
CA LEU A 24 -18.42 -18.76 -6.78
C LEU A 24 -19.75 -18.00 -7.02
N TYR A 25 -19.66 -16.71 -7.35
CA TYR A 25 -20.78 -15.82 -7.59
C TYR A 25 -21.00 -15.52 -9.09
N ASP A 26 -20.12 -15.98 -9.97
CA ASP A 26 -20.29 -15.83 -11.41
C ASP A 26 -21.07 -17.02 -11.99
N SER A 27 -22.21 -16.73 -12.61
CA SER A 27 -23.11 -17.71 -13.23
C SER A 27 -22.53 -18.42 -14.47
N GLY A 28 -21.24 -18.24 -14.77
CA GLY A 28 -20.57 -18.72 -15.98
C GLY A 28 -19.84 -20.05 -15.85
N THR A 29 -19.86 -20.71 -14.69
CA THR A 29 -19.21 -22.02 -14.49
C THR A 29 -20.17 -23.18 -14.74
N SER A 30 -20.74 -23.24 -15.94
CA SER A 30 -21.79 -24.20 -16.28
C SER A 30 -21.36 -25.66 -16.38
N ASN A 31 -20.13 -26.05 -16.00
CA ASN A 31 -19.68 -27.46 -16.15
C ASN A 31 -18.54 -27.91 -15.23
N GLY A 32 -18.35 -27.32 -14.05
CA GLY A 32 -17.38 -27.83 -13.07
C GLY A 32 -15.91 -27.81 -13.52
N THR A 33 -15.61 -27.14 -14.64
CA THR A 33 -14.23 -26.93 -15.10
C THR A 33 -13.53 -25.98 -14.14
N VAL A 34 -12.39 -26.40 -13.59
CA VAL A 34 -11.57 -25.58 -12.70
C VAL A 34 -10.87 -24.52 -13.56
N ALA A 35 -10.98 -23.24 -13.20
CA ALA A 35 -10.22 -22.20 -13.87
C ALA A 35 -8.73 -22.55 -13.85
N ASN A 36 -8.00 -22.27 -14.94
CA ASN A 36 -6.54 -22.39 -14.92
C ASN A 36 -6.01 -21.60 -13.71
N GLN A 37 -5.33 -22.29 -12.80
CA GLN A 37 -4.97 -21.79 -11.45
C GLN A 37 -4.13 -20.51 -11.45
N ASN A 38 -3.61 -20.09 -12.61
CA ASN A 38 -2.78 -18.91 -12.79
C ASN A 38 -3.19 -18.17 -14.07
N GLY A 39 -4.17 -17.27 -13.97
CA GLY A 39 -4.42 -16.29 -15.03
C GLY A 39 -3.22 -15.34 -15.18
N PRO A 40 -3.09 -14.63 -16.32
CA PRO A 40 -2.00 -13.68 -16.53
C PRO A 40 -2.01 -12.58 -15.46
N GLU A 41 -0.82 -12.10 -15.11
CA GLU A 41 -0.69 -10.96 -14.21
C GLU A 41 -1.41 -9.73 -14.77
N ARG A 42 -2.20 -9.03 -13.94
CA ARG A 42 -2.91 -7.82 -14.37
C ARG A 42 -1.96 -6.62 -14.34
N PRO A 43 -1.62 -5.99 -15.49
CA PRO A 43 -0.61 -4.94 -15.53
C PRO A 43 -0.89 -3.77 -14.58
N ASN A 44 -2.16 -3.38 -14.43
CA ASN A 44 -2.57 -2.30 -13.52
C ASN A 44 -2.35 -2.66 -12.04
N ARG A 45 -2.63 -3.91 -11.65
CA ARG A 45 -2.33 -4.37 -10.28
C ARG A 45 -0.83 -4.47 -10.08
N VAL A 46 -0.11 -5.08 -11.02
CA VAL A 46 1.35 -5.19 -10.98
C VAL A 46 1.99 -3.81 -10.81
N ARG A 47 1.53 -2.78 -11.53
CA ARG A 47 2.02 -1.40 -11.40
C ARG A 47 1.80 -0.83 -10.00
N ILE A 48 0.64 -1.09 -9.38
CA ILE A 48 0.29 -0.60 -8.05
C ILE A 48 1.05 -1.36 -6.95
N ILE A 49 1.27 -2.66 -7.09
CA ILE A 49 1.84 -3.49 -6.02
C ILE A 49 3.36 -3.64 -6.14
N SER A 50 3.88 -3.60 -7.37
CA SER A 50 5.30 -3.68 -7.68
C SER A 50 5.89 -2.28 -7.70
N ARG A 51 6.05 -1.73 -6.49
CA ARG A 51 6.68 -0.43 -6.25
C ARG A 51 8.07 -0.62 -5.66
N VAL A 52 8.92 0.38 -5.89
CA VAL A 52 10.16 0.50 -5.11
C VAL A 52 9.76 0.78 -3.66
N HIS A 53 10.34 0.04 -2.72
CA HIS A 53 10.06 0.21 -1.30
C HIS A 53 11.22 -0.26 -0.42
N PRO A 54 11.41 0.33 0.77
CA PRO A 54 12.37 -0.17 1.74
C PRO A 54 11.91 -1.53 2.30
N ARG A 55 12.79 -2.54 2.30
CA ARG A 55 12.58 -3.83 2.96
C ARG A 55 13.15 -3.86 4.38
N GLY A 56 14.25 -3.13 4.60
CA GLY A 56 14.90 -2.95 5.89
C GLY A 56 15.61 -1.60 5.90
N VAL A 57 15.56 -0.87 7.02
CA VAL A 57 16.14 0.48 7.13
C VAL A 57 16.92 0.57 8.43
N ILE A 58 18.14 1.10 8.35
CA ILE A 58 18.99 1.38 9.52
C ILE A 58 18.86 2.84 9.89
N GLY A 59 18.41 3.09 11.12
CA GLY A 59 18.02 4.41 11.59
C GLY A 59 16.51 4.65 11.48
N GLN A 60 16.11 5.89 11.70
CA GLN A 60 14.71 6.29 11.69
C GLN A 60 14.30 6.74 10.30
N LEU A 61 13.53 5.90 9.59
CA LEU A 61 12.88 6.30 8.34
C LEU A 61 11.94 7.48 8.60
N LYS A 62 12.29 8.65 8.08
CA LYS A 62 11.50 9.88 8.26
C LYS A 62 10.37 9.97 7.26
N GLN A 63 10.68 9.69 6.00
CA GLN A 63 9.72 9.73 4.91
C GLN A 63 10.15 8.81 3.78
N TYR A 64 9.17 8.34 3.02
CA TYR A 64 9.40 7.78 1.71
C TYR A 64 8.21 8.09 0.81
N PHE A 65 8.49 8.20 -0.47
CA PHE A 65 7.51 8.52 -1.49
C PHE A 65 7.75 7.65 -2.73
N TYR A 66 6.67 7.26 -3.38
CA TYR A 66 6.70 6.57 -4.65
C TYR A 66 5.70 7.21 -5.61
N ASN A 67 6.20 7.76 -6.71
CA ASN A 67 5.37 8.30 -7.77
C ASN A 67 4.99 7.18 -8.75
N THR A 68 3.72 6.81 -8.79
CA THR A 68 3.24 5.75 -9.68
C THR A 68 3.24 6.14 -11.15
N THR A 69 3.26 7.44 -11.46
CA THR A 69 3.27 7.98 -12.83
C THR A 69 4.66 7.85 -13.45
N THR A 70 5.67 8.43 -12.80
CA THR A 70 7.07 8.39 -13.27
C THR A 70 7.81 7.13 -12.84
N SER A 71 7.24 6.35 -11.93
CA SER A 71 7.88 5.21 -11.26
C SER A 71 9.11 5.57 -10.41
N SER A 72 9.22 6.84 -10.01
CA SER A 72 10.32 7.32 -9.20
C SER A 72 10.07 7.15 -7.70
N PHE A 73 11.15 7.02 -6.94
CA PHE A 73 11.14 6.74 -5.51
C PHE A 73 12.13 7.63 -4.79
N TYR A 74 11.74 8.01 -3.58
CA TYR A 74 12.57 8.75 -2.65
C TYR A 74 12.36 8.23 -1.23
N MET A 75 13.44 8.18 -0.44
CA MET A 75 13.33 8.05 1.01
C MET A 75 14.41 8.86 1.73
N THR A 76 14.05 9.34 2.93
CA THR A 76 14.95 9.99 3.87
C THR A 76 15.01 9.21 5.15
N VAL A 77 16.22 9.03 5.66
CA VAL A 77 16.46 8.37 6.93
C VAL A 77 17.39 9.24 7.76
N ASN A 78 17.11 9.32 9.05
CA ASN A 78 18.04 9.86 10.01
C ASN A 78 18.66 8.70 10.80
N CYS A 79 19.95 8.44 10.64
CA CYS A 79 20.67 7.46 11.44
C CYS A 79 21.72 8.17 12.30
N ILE A 80 21.47 8.26 13.61
CA ILE A 80 22.39 8.87 14.59
C ILE A 80 23.07 7.77 15.44
N ASN A 81 22.49 6.57 15.46
CA ASN A 81 23.10 5.42 16.11
C ASN A 81 22.58 4.15 15.44
N ARG A 82 23.45 3.13 15.32
CA ARG A 82 23.03 1.80 14.90
C ARG A 82 22.23 1.20 16.04
N THR A 83 20.92 1.17 15.90
CA THR A 83 20.08 0.47 16.88
C THR A 83 20.36 -1.03 16.77
N SER A 84 20.84 -1.65 17.85
CA SER A 84 21.24 -3.06 17.94
C SER A 84 20.15 -4.09 17.66
N LEU A 85 18.93 -3.64 17.31
CA LEU A 85 17.79 -4.49 16.97
C LEU A 85 17.79 -4.91 15.49
N ALA A 86 18.62 -4.29 14.64
CA ALA A 86 18.74 -4.70 13.25
C ALA A 86 19.68 -5.91 13.13
N LEU A 87 19.17 -7.03 12.60
CA LEU A 87 19.96 -8.23 12.30
C LEU A 87 20.98 -8.02 11.18
N SER A 88 20.92 -6.89 10.46
CA SER A 88 21.87 -6.46 9.45
C SER A 88 22.23 -5.00 9.67
N ASP A 89 23.49 -4.62 9.42
CA ASP A 89 23.95 -3.21 9.44
C ASP A 89 23.64 -2.47 8.13
N GLU A 90 22.66 -2.94 7.37
CA GLU A 90 22.41 -2.53 6.00
C GLU A 90 20.97 -2.09 5.78
N THR A 91 20.80 -1.02 5.01
CA THR A 91 19.51 -0.64 4.47
C THR A 91 19.27 -1.35 3.15
N LEU A 92 18.09 -1.94 3.01
CA LEU A 92 17.68 -2.74 1.87
C LEU A 92 16.49 -2.08 1.17
N VAL A 93 16.62 -1.80 -0.12
CA VAL A 93 15.54 -1.23 -0.94
C VAL A 93 15.26 -2.16 -2.12
N TYR A 94 14.01 -2.60 -2.24
CA TYR A 94 13.56 -3.42 -3.36
C TYR A 94 13.25 -2.56 -4.59
N ILE A 95 13.72 -2.98 -5.77
CA ILE A 95 13.35 -2.42 -7.07
C ILE A 95 12.71 -3.53 -7.91
N PRO A 96 11.47 -3.35 -8.42
CA PRO A 96 10.80 -4.36 -9.23
C PRO A 96 11.45 -4.53 -10.61
N LYS A 97 11.28 -5.72 -11.22
CA LYS A 97 11.83 -6.08 -12.55
C LYS A 97 11.61 -5.02 -13.64
N ARG A 98 10.43 -4.39 -13.66
CA ARG A 98 10.07 -3.37 -14.66
C ARG A 98 10.93 -2.10 -14.59
N LEU A 99 11.72 -1.93 -13.53
CA LEU A 99 12.63 -0.81 -13.30
C LEU A 99 14.08 -1.31 -13.23
N ASN A 100 14.43 -2.35 -13.98
CA ASN A 100 15.78 -2.93 -14.00
C ASN A 100 16.85 -1.95 -14.52
N THR A 101 16.48 -0.95 -15.31
CA THR A 101 17.37 0.10 -15.84
C THR A 101 17.37 1.40 -15.02
N SER A 102 16.60 1.47 -13.93
CA SER A 102 16.50 2.71 -13.15
C SER A 102 17.86 3.06 -12.50
N ILE A 103 18.15 4.36 -12.48
CA ILE A 103 19.31 4.97 -11.84
C ILE A 103 19.05 5.03 -10.33
N ILE A 104 20.11 4.80 -9.56
CA ILE A 104 20.12 4.86 -8.10
C ILE A 104 21.06 5.98 -7.70
N ASN A 105 20.61 6.90 -6.87
CA ASN A 105 21.46 7.92 -6.27
C ASN A 105 21.28 7.92 -4.75
N ILE A 106 22.39 8.04 -4.02
CA ILE A 106 22.43 8.03 -2.56
C ILE A 106 23.27 9.22 -2.12
N THR A 107 22.73 10.00 -1.19
CA THR A 107 23.39 11.20 -0.66
C THR A 107 23.36 11.21 0.87
N GLY A 108 24.23 12.04 1.45
CA GLY A 108 24.41 12.15 2.90
C GLY A 108 25.25 11.03 3.49
N GLU A 109 24.91 10.63 4.72
CA GLU A 109 25.67 9.72 5.59
C GLU A 109 25.46 8.22 5.24
N ALA A 110 25.48 7.89 3.95
CA ALA A 110 25.41 6.52 3.46
C ALA A 110 26.07 6.36 2.09
N LYS A 111 26.49 5.13 1.78
CA LYS A 111 27.02 4.78 0.45
C LYS A 111 26.33 3.53 -0.10
N LEU A 112 26.24 3.46 -1.42
CA LEU A 112 25.84 2.24 -2.11
C LEU A 112 26.89 1.16 -1.83
N LYS A 113 26.49 0.03 -1.24
CA LYS A 113 27.37 -1.13 -1.07
C LYS A 113 27.35 -1.99 -2.34
N THR A 114 26.15 -2.40 -2.75
CA THR A 114 25.96 -3.22 -3.95
C THR A 114 24.51 -3.16 -4.42
N VAL A 115 24.30 -3.61 -5.67
CA VAL A 115 22.97 -3.87 -6.23
C VAL A 115 22.92 -5.35 -6.59
N MET A 116 22.10 -6.11 -5.88
CA MET A 116 21.91 -7.53 -6.14
C MET A 116 20.79 -7.72 -7.16
N ASN A 117 21.07 -8.48 -8.22
CA ASN A 117 20.04 -8.90 -9.16
C ASN A 117 19.43 -10.23 -8.70
N ASN A 118 18.12 -10.27 -8.58
CA ASN A 118 17.39 -11.49 -8.27
C ASN A 118 17.12 -12.29 -9.56
N PRO A 119 16.90 -13.62 -9.46
CA PRO A 119 16.59 -14.46 -10.62
C PRO A 119 15.32 -14.04 -11.39
N ASP A 120 14.38 -13.37 -10.72
CA ASP A 120 13.16 -12.83 -11.33
C ASP A 120 13.39 -11.51 -12.10
N GLY A 121 14.62 -10.99 -12.10
CA GLY A 121 15.02 -9.72 -12.71
C GLY A 121 14.72 -8.48 -11.87
N SER A 122 14.15 -8.64 -10.67
CA SER A 122 14.11 -7.55 -9.68
C SER A 122 15.50 -7.29 -9.11
N ARG A 123 15.67 -6.15 -8.43
CA ARG A 123 16.94 -5.76 -7.82
C ARG A 123 16.76 -5.43 -6.34
N LEU A 124 17.78 -5.70 -5.55
CA LEU A 124 17.86 -5.30 -4.15
C LEU A 124 19.07 -4.37 -3.98
N ILE A 125 18.80 -3.12 -3.63
CA ILE A 125 19.85 -2.15 -3.29
C ILE A 125 20.27 -2.42 -1.85
N VAL A 126 21.58 -2.59 -1.65
CA VAL A 126 22.19 -2.72 -0.33
C VAL A 126 22.98 -1.45 -0.05
N ILE A 127 22.63 -0.77 1.03
CA ILE A 127 23.13 0.55 1.39
C ILE A 127 23.80 0.44 2.76
N ASN A 128 25.02 0.97 2.87
CA ASN A 128 25.77 0.99 4.12
C ASN A 128 25.79 2.41 4.70
N PRO A 129 24.96 2.71 5.71
CA PRO A 129 24.99 3.99 6.39
C PRO A 129 26.14 4.08 7.40
N THR A 130 26.79 5.25 7.46
CA THR A 130 27.79 5.56 8.50
C THR A 130 27.11 5.79 9.85
N CYS A 131 25.82 6.14 9.84
CA CYS A 131 25.00 6.42 11.02
C CYS A 131 25.47 7.61 11.86
N ASN A 132 26.01 8.63 11.19
CA ASN A 132 26.38 9.92 11.77
C ASN A 132 25.42 11.06 11.37
N GLY A 133 24.28 10.75 10.76
CA GLY A 133 23.33 11.77 10.31
C GLY A 133 22.30 11.27 9.31
N ARG A 134 21.82 12.21 8.49
CA ARG A 134 20.80 11.98 7.48
C ARG A 134 21.41 11.37 6.22
N TYR A 135 20.70 10.42 5.63
CA TYR A 135 20.94 9.98 4.26
C TYR A 135 19.64 9.89 3.48
N ASP A 136 19.77 10.06 2.16
CA ASP A 136 18.66 10.05 1.22
C ASP A 136 18.94 9.03 0.10
N VAL A 137 17.87 8.39 -0.38
CA VAL A 137 17.94 7.38 -1.45
C VAL A 137 16.93 7.74 -2.53
N PHE A 138 17.40 7.76 -3.76
CA PHE A 138 16.63 8.10 -4.95
C PHE A 138 16.70 6.94 -5.93
N VAL A 139 15.56 6.62 -6.54
CA VAL A 139 15.49 5.69 -7.67
C VAL A 139 14.58 6.31 -8.74
N ALA A 140 15.10 6.50 -9.95
CA ALA A 140 14.34 7.08 -11.06
C ALA A 140 14.86 6.57 -12.41
N ASN A 141 14.19 6.87 -13.52
CA ASN A 141 14.61 6.36 -14.83
C ASN A 141 15.72 7.20 -15.47
N SER A 142 15.91 8.44 -15.01
CA SER A 142 16.93 9.36 -15.53
C SER A 142 17.49 10.26 -14.44
N THR A 143 18.67 10.85 -14.71
CA THR A 143 19.29 11.83 -13.80
C THR A 143 18.45 13.09 -13.70
N ASN A 144 17.76 13.48 -14.77
CA ASN A 144 16.86 14.64 -14.77
C ASN A 144 15.70 14.43 -13.78
N GLU A 145 15.08 13.24 -13.79
CA GLU A 145 14.02 12.91 -12.83
C GLU A 145 14.53 12.93 -11.37
N ILE A 146 15.78 12.53 -11.13
CA ILE A 146 16.40 12.63 -9.81
C ILE A 146 16.55 14.10 -9.40
N ASN A 147 17.03 14.97 -10.29
CA ASN A 147 17.18 16.40 -10.02
C ASN A 147 15.83 17.06 -9.76
N GLU A 148 14.80 16.75 -10.56
CA GLU A 148 13.44 17.23 -10.34
C GLU A 148 12.88 16.78 -8.98
N LEU A 149 13.14 15.53 -8.58
CA LEU A 149 12.78 15.06 -7.23
C LEU A 149 13.50 15.86 -6.14
N TYR A 150 14.81 16.09 -6.28
CA TYR A 150 15.57 16.92 -5.34
C TYR A 150 14.98 18.32 -5.22
N GLU A 151 14.71 19.00 -6.33
CA GLU A 151 14.10 20.33 -6.33
C GLU A 151 12.72 20.32 -5.67
N GLN A 152 11.90 19.29 -5.92
CA GLN A 152 10.60 19.14 -5.24
C GLN A 152 10.76 18.93 -3.73
N ILE A 153 11.81 18.25 -3.28
CA ILE A 153 12.05 18.02 -1.85
C ILE A 153 12.56 19.29 -1.17
N ILE A 154 13.44 20.03 -1.82
CA ILE A 154 14.02 21.28 -1.29
C ILE A 154 12.96 22.38 -1.27
N SER A 155 12.22 22.58 -2.37
CA SER A 155 11.20 23.63 -2.51
C SER A 155 9.99 23.44 -1.60
N ASN A 156 9.62 22.19 -1.31
CA ASN A 156 8.49 21.91 -0.41
C ASN A 156 8.82 22.05 1.07
N ASP A 157 10.04 22.51 1.43
CA ASP A 157 10.54 22.66 2.80
C ASP A 157 9.81 21.73 3.76
N PHE A 158 10.03 20.41 3.57
CA PHE A 158 9.33 19.38 4.34
C PHE A 158 9.62 19.46 5.86
N SER A 159 10.39 20.45 6.32
CA SER A 159 10.44 20.90 7.71
C SER A 159 9.08 21.39 8.24
N ASN A 160 8.19 21.89 7.37
CA ASN A 160 6.83 22.35 7.71
C ASN A 160 5.73 21.33 7.42
N VAL A 161 6.06 20.16 6.84
CA VAL A 161 5.20 19.01 7.08
C VAL A 161 5.39 18.69 8.54
N LYS A 162 4.48 19.21 9.38
CA LYS A 162 4.24 18.67 10.72
C LYS A 162 4.22 17.17 10.52
N PHE A 163 5.32 16.52 10.91
CA PHE A 163 5.32 15.10 11.13
C PHE A 163 4.12 14.91 12.04
N ILE A 164 3.04 14.33 11.51
CA ILE A 164 2.09 13.66 12.37
C ILE A 164 2.94 12.54 12.92
N ASP A 165 3.63 12.85 14.01
CA ASP A 165 4.40 11.91 14.77
C ASP A 165 3.46 10.73 14.91
N HIS A 166 3.83 9.62 14.30
CA HIS A 166 3.02 8.41 14.33
C HIS A 166 3.08 7.77 15.73
N GLN A 167 3.46 8.54 16.76
CA GLN A 167 2.60 8.67 17.94
C GLN A 167 1.22 9.22 17.57
N ALA A 168 0.47 8.49 16.73
CA ALA A 168 -0.95 8.39 17.00
C ALA A 168 -1.01 7.95 18.45
N THR A 169 -1.33 8.91 19.34
CA THR A 169 -1.53 8.67 20.76
C THR A 169 -2.35 7.40 20.87
N LYS A 170 -2.14 6.58 21.90
CA LYS A 170 -2.92 5.34 22.09
C LYS A 170 -4.42 5.55 21.79
N SER A 171 -4.94 6.73 22.15
CA SER A 171 -6.25 7.28 21.81
C SER A 171 -6.58 7.38 20.30
N SER A 172 -5.70 7.92 19.44
CA SER A 172 -5.92 7.99 17.99
C SER A 172 -5.96 6.61 17.32
N LYS A 173 -5.08 5.68 17.71
CA LYS A 173 -5.12 4.30 17.19
C LYS A 173 -6.38 3.55 17.63
N ILE A 174 -6.79 3.75 18.90
CA ILE A 174 -8.04 3.21 19.44
C ILE A 174 -9.23 3.76 18.64
N ARG A 175 -9.31 5.08 18.43
CA ARG A 175 -10.39 5.71 17.64
C ARG A 175 -10.44 5.21 16.19
N THR A 176 -9.30 5.03 15.54
CA THR A 176 -9.26 4.48 14.17
C THR A 176 -9.73 3.02 14.14
N TYR A 177 -9.35 2.22 15.13
CA TYR A 177 -9.78 0.82 15.25
C TYR A 177 -11.28 0.71 15.57
N GLU A 178 -11.79 1.54 16.47
CA GLU A 178 -13.22 1.63 16.80
C GLU A 178 -14.04 2.06 15.58
N LEU A 179 -13.56 3.07 14.82
CA LEU A 179 -14.20 3.48 13.57
C LEU A 179 -14.20 2.33 12.54
N PHE A 180 -13.11 1.58 12.43
CA PHE A 180 -13.05 0.42 11.55
C PHE A 180 -14.03 -0.68 11.97
N GLN A 181 -14.07 -1.06 13.25
CA GLN A 181 -15.04 -2.03 13.77
C GLN A 181 -16.48 -1.56 13.54
N PHE A 182 -16.72 -0.26 13.71
CA PHE A 182 -18.02 0.33 13.47
C PHE A 182 -18.45 0.24 12.01
N LEU A 183 -17.58 0.63 11.08
CA LEU A 183 -17.80 0.50 9.63
C LEU A 183 -18.04 -0.97 9.24
N HIS A 184 -17.24 -1.88 9.77
CA HIS A 184 -17.36 -3.31 9.51
C HIS A 184 -18.70 -3.86 10.01
N SER A 185 -19.08 -3.59 11.26
CA SER A 185 -20.36 -4.06 11.82
C SER A 185 -21.57 -3.49 11.08
N THR A 186 -21.48 -2.24 10.62
CA THR A 186 -22.53 -1.61 9.80
C THR A 186 -22.65 -2.30 8.44
N ALA A 187 -21.53 -2.60 7.78
CA ALA A 187 -21.52 -3.34 6.52
C ALA A 187 -22.12 -4.75 6.68
N VAL A 188 -21.80 -5.46 7.78
CA VAL A 188 -22.39 -6.77 8.09
C VAL A 188 -23.91 -6.67 8.28
N LYS A 189 -24.39 -5.66 9.02
CA LYS A 189 -25.84 -5.44 9.22
C LYS A 189 -26.57 -5.12 7.92
N ILE A 190 -25.95 -4.35 7.02
CA ILE A 190 -26.48 -4.09 5.68
C ILE A 190 -26.57 -5.41 4.90
N GLY A 191 -25.52 -6.23 4.93
CA GLY A 191 -25.50 -7.54 4.27
C GLY A 191 -26.58 -8.50 4.79
N GLN A 192 -26.74 -8.61 6.12
CA GLN A 192 -27.79 -9.42 6.74
C GLN A 192 -29.20 -8.92 6.41
N SER A 193 -29.41 -7.59 6.48
CA SER A 193 -30.68 -6.96 6.12
C SER A 193 -31.04 -7.16 4.66
N PHE A 194 -30.04 -7.10 3.77
CA PHE A 194 -30.19 -7.40 2.36
C PHE A 194 -30.53 -8.87 2.13
N ALA A 195 -29.82 -9.81 2.76
CA ALA A 195 -30.10 -11.24 2.65
C ALA A 195 -31.53 -11.59 3.08
N ALA A 196 -31.99 -11.06 4.22
CA ALA A 196 -33.34 -11.28 4.74
C ALA A 196 -34.45 -10.70 3.84
N ARG A 197 -34.16 -9.62 3.09
CA ARG A 197 -35.13 -8.93 2.22
C ARG A 197 -35.11 -9.42 0.78
N SER A 198 -33.95 -9.81 0.28
CA SER A 198 -33.77 -10.27 -1.11
C SER A 198 -34.45 -11.62 -1.36
N SER A 199 -34.60 -12.47 -0.33
CA SER A 199 -35.38 -13.72 -0.40
C SER A 199 -36.88 -13.50 -0.57
N LYS A 200 -37.39 -12.32 -0.24
CA LYS A 200 -38.81 -11.95 -0.34
C LYS A 200 -39.08 -10.90 -1.42
N SER A 201 -38.06 -10.45 -2.15
CA SER A 201 -38.18 -9.35 -3.10
C SER A 201 -37.89 -9.82 -4.52
N THR A 202 -38.80 -9.49 -5.45
CA THR A 202 -38.61 -9.69 -6.89
C THR A 202 -37.55 -8.77 -7.48
N ASN A 203 -37.14 -7.70 -6.78
CA ASN A 203 -36.11 -6.77 -7.23
C ASN A 203 -35.03 -6.57 -6.16
N LYS A 204 -33.88 -7.24 -6.37
CA LYS A 204 -32.73 -7.21 -5.45
C LYS A 204 -32.14 -5.80 -5.28
N PHE A 205 -32.19 -4.94 -6.29
CA PHE A 205 -31.67 -3.57 -6.18
C PHE A 205 -32.48 -2.75 -5.17
N LYS A 206 -33.82 -2.82 -5.21
CA LYS A 206 -34.70 -2.17 -4.23
C LYS A 206 -34.48 -2.73 -2.80
N ALA A 207 -34.22 -4.03 -2.67
CA ALA A 207 -33.90 -4.64 -1.38
C ALA A 207 -32.57 -4.13 -0.79
N LEU A 208 -31.55 -3.95 -1.62
CA LEU A 208 -30.25 -3.39 -1.21
C LEU A 208 -30.37 -1.92 -0.82
N GLN A 209 -31.03 -1.09 -1.64
CA GLN A 209 -31.23 0.33 -1.35
C GLN A 209 -31.91 0.51 0.02
N LYS A 210 -32.97 -0.27 0.29
CA LYS A 210 -33.68 -0.21 1.56
C LYS A 210 -32.85 -0.72 2.75
N ALA A 211 -31.99 -1.72 2.53
CA ALA A 211 -31.05 -2.19 3.55
C ALA A 211 -30.00 -1.13 3.90
N VAL A 212 -29.50 -0.40 2.90
CA VAL A 212 -28.60 0.74 3.10
C VAL A 212 -29.30 1.86 3.85
N GLU A 213 -30.47 2.33 3.38
CA GLU A 213 -31.22 3.43 4.01
C GLU A 213 -31.49 3.21 5.51
N ILE A 214 -31.88 1.99 5.91
CA ILE A 214 -32.14 1.63 7.31
C ILE A 214 -30.88 1.79 8.17
N ASN A 215 -29.74 1.37 7.64
CA ASN A 215 -28.49 1.36 8.40
C ASN A 215 -27.73 2.70 8.30
N THR A 216 -27.96 3.50 7.26
CA THR A 216 -27.35 4.83 7.07
C THR A 216 -27.79 5.84 8.11
N ARG A 217 -29.05 5.80 8.59
CA ARG A 217 -29.51 6.72 9.65
C ARG A 217 -28.79 6.49 10.97
N ASN A 218 -28.65 5.23 11.37
CA ASN A 218 -27.90 4.86 12.57
C ASN A 218 -26.40 5.18 12.40
N PHE A 219 -25.90 4.98 11.19
CA PHE A 219 -24.52 5.31 10.83
C PHE A 219 -24.20 6.80 11.01
N GLN A 220 -25.04 7.70 10.49
CA GLN A 220 -24.83 9.15 10.60
C GLN A 220 -24.86 9.65 12.04
N LEU A 221 -25.76 9.13 12.88
CA LEU A 221 -25.85 9.51 14.30
C LEU A 221 -24.59 9.12 15.08
N GLN A 222 -24.04 7.93 14.83
CA GLN A 222 -22.83 7.46 15.51
C GLN A 222 -21.56 8.08 14.92
N LEU A 223 -21.52 8.37 13.62
CA LEU A 223 -20.37 9.06 13.01
C LEU A 223 -20.17 10.47 13.60
N ASN A 224 -21.25 11.15 13.97
CA ASN A 224 -21.18 12.45 14.63
C ASN A 224 -20.55 12.37 16.04
N GLN A 225 -20.62 11.21 16.71
CA GLN A 225 -19.94 11.00 18.00
C GLN A 225 -18.43 10.85 17.86
N PHE A 226 -17.94 10.40 16.70
CA PHE A 226 -16.51 10.31 16.41
C PHE A 226 -15.88 11.63 15.93
N ARG A 227 -16.71 12.63 15.61
CA ARG A 227 -16.27 13.97 15.14
C ARG A 227 -16.02 14.97 16.27
N ASN A 228 -16.58 14.72 17.45
CA ASN A 228 -16.40 15.52 18.67
C ASN A 228 -15.33 14.90 19.59
#